data_AF-B9TGF9-F1
#
_entry.id   AF-B9TGF9-F1
#
_cell.length_a   1.000
_cell.length_b   1.000
_cell.length_c   1.000
_cell.angle_alpha   90.00
_cell.angle_beta   90.00
_cell.angle_gamma   90.00
#
_symmetry.space_group_name_H-M   'P 1'
#
loop_
_entity.id
_entity.type
_entity.pdbx_description
1 polymer ?
#
loop_
_entity_poly.entity_id
_entity_poly.type
_entity_poly.pdbx_seq_one_letter_code
_entity_poly.pdbx_strand_id
1 'polypeptide(L)' 'ITYSGALLEVCMRKLVFYPEIVGFLEEEKDKFPTVKVQYVFNSPPKMIMLDDEGQHKETI' A
#
# COMPACT_ATOMS: atom_id res chain seq x y z
N ILE A 1 12.85 9.52 -10.60
CA ILE A 1 12.79 9.12 -9.17
C ILE A 1 12.43 7.64 -9.19
N THR A 2 13.34 6.77 -8.78
CA THR A 2 13.12 5.32 -8.70
C THR A 2 12.79 4.99 -7.24
N TYR A 3 11.77 4.17 -7.04
CA TYR A 3 11.34 3.71 -5.72
C TYR A 3 11.53 2.21 -5.66
N SER A 4 12.10 1.72 -4.56
CA SER A 4 12.47 0.31 -4.42
C SER A 4 11.36 -0.52 -3.78
N GLY A 5 10.34 0.14 -3.24
CA GLY A 5 9.10 -0.49 -2.82
C GLY A 5 8.02 0.52 -2.47
N ALA A 6 6.87 0.01 -2.06
CA ALA A 6 5.80 0.83 -1.52
C ALA A 6 5.13 0.10 -0.37
N LEU A 7 4.56 0.87 0.56
CA LEU A 7 3.78 0.39 1.68
C LEU A 7 2.37 0.97 1.55
N LEU A 8 1.40 0.09 1.35
CA LEU A 8 -0.01 0.43 1.29
C LEU A 8 -0.62 0.27 2.68
N GLU A 9 -0.84 1.39 3.35
CA GLU A 9 -1.49 1.43 4.67
C GLU A 9 -3.01 1.53 4.47
N VAL A 10 -3.76 0.56 4.98
CA VAL A 10 -5.22 0.49 4.80
C VAL A 10 -5.93 0.05 6.08
N CYS A 11 -7.12 0.60 6.33
CA CYS A 11 -8.01 0.07 7.35
C CYS A 11 -8.93 -0.99 6.74
N MET A 12 -8.89 -2.21 7.27
CA MET A 12 -9.67 -3.36 6.79
C MET A 12 -11.18 -3.08 6.74
N ARG A 13 -11.72 -2.28 7.68
CA ARG A 13 -13.14 -1.87 7.70
C ARG A 13 -13.51 -0.85 6.62
N LYS A 14 -12.53 -0.10 6.11
CA LYS A 14 -12.75 0.93 5.09
C LYS A 14 -12.58 0.38 3.66
N LEU A 15 -11.99 -0.80 3.49
CA LEU A 15 -11.74 -1.40 2.16
C LEU A 15 -13.02 -1.60 1.33
N VAL A 16 -14.18 -1.82 1.97
CA VAL A 16 -15.47 -1.92 1.29
C VAL A 16 -15.82 -0.66 0.48
N PHE A 17 -15.26 0.50 0.83
CA PHE A 17 -15.46 1.76 0.12
C PHE A 17 -14.47 1.97 -1.03
N TYR A 18 -13.46 1.10 -1.17
CA TYR A 18 -12.39 1.21 -2.17
C TYR A 18 -12.26 -0.11 -2.95
N PRO A 19 -13.22 -0.42 -3.85
CA PRO A 19 -13.22 -1.68 -4.59
C PRO A 19 -11.96 -1.86 -5.45
N GLU A 20 -11.38 -0.77 -5.97
CA GLU A 20 -10.14 -0.81 -6.73
C GLU A 20 -8.94 -1.28 -5.87
N ILE A 21 -8.90 -0.88 -4.59
CA ILE A 21 -7.85 -1.33 -3.66
C ILE A 21 -8.03 -2.82 -3.35
N VAL A 22 -9.28 -3.28 -3.19
CA VAL A 22 -9.55 -4.71 -2.96
C VAL A 22 -9.13 -5.54 -4.17
N GLY A 23 -9.49 -5.12 -5.38
CA GLY A 23 -9.06 -5.79 -6.61
C GLY A 23 -7.53 -5.86 -6.73
N PHE A 24 -6.82 -4.76 -6.43
CA PHE A 24 -5.36 -4.78 -6.38
C PHE A 24 -4.82 -5.79 -5.36
N LEU A 25 -5.39 -5.83 -4.15
CA LEU A 25 -4.97 -6.74 -3.08
C LEU A 25 -5.19 -8.21 -3.41
N GLU A 26 -6.25 -8.55 -4.15
CA GLU A 26 -6.62 -9.93 -4.49
C GLU A 26 -5.97 -10.43 -5.78
N GLU A 27 -5.84 -9.57 -6.81
CA GLU A 27 -5.46 -10.00 -8.16
C GLU A 27 -4.03 -9.60 -8.55
N GLU A 28 -3.50 -8.51 -7.99
CA GLU A 28 -2.26 -7.90 -8.45
C GLU A 28 -1.13 -7.91 -7.43
N LYS A 29 -1.45 -8.02 -6.14
CA LYS A 29 -0.48 -8.04 -5.04
C LYS A 29 0.70 -9.00 -5.30
N ASP A 30 0.43 -10.21 -5.78
CA ASP A 30 1.46 -11.21 -6.06
C ASP A 30 2.40 -10.81 -7.22
N LYS A 31 1.96 -9.93 -8.12
CA LYS A 31 2.81 -9.37 -9.19
C LYS A 31 3.80 -8.32 -8.67
N PHE A 32 3.54 -7.75 -7.49
CA PHE A 32 4.32 -6.66 -6.91
C PHE A 32 4.91 -7.05 -5.54
N PRO A 33 5.96 -7.90 -5.50
CA PRO A 33 6.55 -8.38 -4.24
C PRO A 33 7.20 -7.25 -3.41
N THR A 34 7.49 -6.11 -4.03
CA THR A 34 8.05 -4.92 -3.37
C THR A 34 6.97 -4.06 -2.70
N VAL A 35 5.68 -4.34 -2.94
CA VAL A 35 4.55 -3.63 -2.32
C VAL A 35 4.10 -4.37 -1.07
N LYS A 36 4.37 -3.78 0.10
CA LYS A 36 3.90 -4.29 1.39
C LYS A 36 2.54 -3.68 1.71
N VAL A 37 1.70 -4.43 2.40
CA VAL A 37 0.36 -3.97 2.82
C VAL A 37 0.34 -4.01 4.33
N GLN A 38 -0.01 -2.88 4.95
CA GLN A 38 -0.13 -2.77 6.40
C GLN A 38 -1.57 -2.43 6.78
N TYR A 39 -2.16 -3.30 7.58
CA TYR A 39 -3.52 -3.11 8.07
C TYR A 39 -3.49 -2.33 9.38
N VAL A 40 -3.83 -1.05 9.32
CA VAL A 40 -3.82 -0.15 10.49
C VAL A 40 -5.24 0.31 10.78
N PHE A 41 -5.66 0.10 12.03
CA PHE A 41 -7.00 0.46 12.46
C PHE A 41 -7.20 1.98 12.37
N ASN A 42 -8.32 2.37 11.76
CA ASN A 42 -8.74 3.76 11.54
C ASN A 42 -7.84 4.60 10.61
N SER A 43 -6.76 4.04 10.04
CA SER A 43 -5.94 4.71 9.04
C SER A 43 -6.72 4.86 7.72
N PRO A 44 -6.73 6.04 7.06
CA PRO A 44 -7.22 6.14 5.69
C PRO A 44 -6.27 5.37 4.75
N PRO A 45 -6.75 4.91 3.57
CA PRO A 45 -5.86 4.31 2.58
C PRO A 45 -4.76 5.33 2.20
N LYS A 46 -3.51 4.95 2.41
CA LYS A 46 -2.33 5.78 2.11
C LYS A 46 -1.28 4.94 1.42
N MET A 47 -0.64 5.51 0.41
CA MET A 47 0.47 4.86 -0.26
C MET A 47 1.77 5.55 0.16
N ILE A 48 2.62 4.81 0.85
CA ILE A 48 3.92 5.28 1.31
C ILE A 48 4.98 4.70 0.38
N MET A 49 5.61 5.56 -0.41
CA MET A 49 6.69 5.15 -1.30
C MET A 49 7.98 4.98 -0.50
N LEU A 50 8.65 3.84 -0.68
CA LEU A 50 9.89 3.50 0.03
C LEU A 50 11.10 3.69 -0.90
N ASP A 51 12.16 4.27 -0.35
CA ASP A 51 13.47 4.35 -0.98
C ASP A 51 14.22 3.00 -0.97
N ASP A 52 15.36 2.94 -1.67
CA ASP A 52 16.29 1.79 -1.68
C ASP A 52 16.70 1.32 -0.27
N GLU A 53 16.74 2.24 0.69
CA GLU A 53 17.06 1.95 2.09
C GLU A 53 15.83 1.52 2.93
N GLY A 54 14.66 1.38 2.30
CA GLY A 54 13.39 1.10 2.99
C GLY A 54 12.86 2.27 3.81
N GLN A 55 13.45 3.46 3.66
CA GLN A 55 13.04 4.67 4.36
C GLN A 55 11.84 5.33 3.64
N HIS A 56 10.98 5.98 4.41
CA HIS A 56 9.79 6.66 3.90
C HIS A 56 10.21 7.88 3.07
N LYS A 57 9.97 7.85 1.76
CA LYS A 57 10.28 8.98 0.89
C LYS A 57 9.11 9.94 0.77
N GLU A 58 7.95 9.40 0.41
CA GLU A 58 6.75 10.18 0.09
C GLU A 58 5.49 9.43 0.52
N THR A 59 4.46 10.17 0.91
CA THR A 59 3.12 9.63 1.21
C THR A 59 2.10 10.31 0.32
N ILE A 60 1.36 9.51 -0.44
CA ILE A 60 0.31 9.91 -1.38
C ILE A 60 -1.03 9.42 -0.85
#